data_AF-A0A530QNF5-F1
#
_entry.id   AF-A0A530QNF5-F1
#
_cell.length_a   1.000
_cell.length_b   1.000
_cell.length_c   1.000
_cell.angle_alpha   90.00
_cell.angle_beta   90.00
_cell.angle_gamma   90.00
#
_symmetry.space_group_name_H-M   'P 1'
#
loop_
_entity.id
_entity.type
_entity.pdbx_description
1 polymer ?
#
loop_
_entity_poly.entity_id
_entity_poly.type
_entity_poly.pdbx_seq_one_letter_code
_entity_poly.pdbx_strand_id
1 'polypeptide(L)'
;FPVLVVTLSGDVPERVLTAAARELRDRIEEVPGVLEGSLQGARDDLVEVVIDPVKLSSYGLQLDQVMQGVGASNSLVAAGNLEGSEGKYAVKVPSLIETPEDVANLPVVATPNAVVQAKDFATIRSTFKDAETVTRLDGKPAIAIEVKKRIGANLIDTLNHVREVSD
;
A
#
# COMPACT_ATOMS: atom_id res chain seq x y z
N PHE A 1 -17.39 -18.10 5.09
CA PHE A 1 -16.40 -18.73 5.99
C PHE A 1 -15.25 -19.24 5.15
N PRO A 2 -14.01 -19.23 5.66
CA PRO A 2 -12.86 -19.79 4.96
C PRO A 2 -13.03 -21.31 4.81
N VAL A 3 -12.69 -21.83 3.62
CA VAL A 3 -12.76 -23.27 3.31
C VAL A 3 -11.40 -23.95 3.35
N LEU A 4 -10.33 -23.17 3.26
CA LEU A 4 -8.94 -23.60 3.31
C LEU A 4 -8.09 -22.47 3.87
N VAL A 5 -7.06 -22.81 4.64
CA VAL A 5 -6.05 -21.86 5.11
C VAL A 5 -4.70 -22.34 4.60
N VAL A 6 -4.04 -21.52 3.80
CA VAL A 6 -2.69 -21.77 3.30
C VAL A 6 -1.73 -20.91 4.13
N THR A 7 -0.74 -21.51 4.78
CA THR A 7 0.20 -20.77 5.63
C THR A 7 1.57 -20.74 4.99
N LEU A 8 2.09 -19.55 4.73
CA LEU A 8 3.42 -19.33 4.21
C LEU A 8 4.36 -18.93 5.37
N SER A 9 5.46 -19.65 5.52
CA SER A 9 6.49 -19.33 6.51
C SER A 9 7.88 -19.47 5.89
N GLY A 10 8.84 -18.67 6.34
CA GLY A 10 10.20 -18.70 5.83
C GLY A 10 11.15 -17.85 6.65
N ASP A 11 12.43 -18.17 6.59
CA ASP A 11 13.51 -17.39 7.23
C ASP A 11 13.96 -16.26 6.28
N VAL A 12 13.04 -15.32 6.03
CA VAL A 12 13.24 -14.18 5.13
C VAL A 12 12.70 -12.90 5.79
N PRO A 13 13.16 -11.71 5.35
CA PRO A 13 12.60 -10.45 5.83
C PRO A 13 11.08 -10.39 5.61
N GLU A 14 10.35 -9.77 6.55
CA GLU A 14 8.89 -9.66 6.54
C GLU A 14 8.33 -9.10 5.22
N ARG A 15 9.04 -8.14 4.61
CA ARG A 15 8.67 -7.56 3.31
C ARG A 15 8.68 -8.61 2.19
N VAL A 16 9.68 -9.49 2.18
CA VAL A 16 9.80 -10.56 1.18
C VAL A 16 8.71 -11.60 1.41
N LEU A 17 8.48 -11.99 2.67
CA LEU A 17 7.42 -12.93 3.01
C LEU A 17 6.03 -12.39 2.63
N THR A 18 5.78 -11.11 2.90
CA THR A 18 4.53 -10.42 2.55
C THR A 18 4.34 -10.32 1.04
N ALA A 19 5.40 -9.99 0.30
CA ALA A 19 5.34 -9.93 -1.16
C ALA A 19 5.01 -11.30 -1.76
N ALA A 20 5.70 -12.36 -1.32
CA ALA A 20 5.42 -13.72 -1.75
C ALA A 20 4.00 -14.19 -1.37
N ALA A 21 3.51 -13.82 -0.18
CA ALA A 21 2.15 -14.14 0.24
C ALA A 21 1.09 -13.40 -0.59
N ARG A 22 1.33 -12.13 -0.96
CA ARG A 22 0.44 -11.36 -1.85
C ARG A 22 0.41 -11.98 -3.25
N GLU A 23 1.56 -12.34 -3.80
CA GLU A 23 1.64 -13.02 -5.11
C GLU A 23 0.90 -14.37 -5.08
N LEU A 24 1.12 -15.18 -4.03
CA LEU A 24 0.42 -16.46 -3.88
C LEU A 24 -1.09 -16.26 -3.72
N ARG A 25 -1.53 -15.26 -2.93
CA ARG A 25 -2.94 -14.90 -2.83
C ARG A 25 -3.52 -14.56 -4.20
N ASP A 26 -2.84 -13.72 -4.98
CA ASP A 26 -3.35 -13.30 -6.29
C ASP A 26 -3.53 -14.51 -7.22
N ARG A 27 -2.56 -15.43 -7.25
CA ARG A 27 -2.68 -16.70 -7.97
C ARG A 27 -3.81 -17.59 -7.45
N ILE A 28 -4.06 -17.61 -6.13
CA ILE A 28 -5.18 -18.35 -5.53
C ILE A 28 -6.53 -17.71 -5.91
N GLU A 29 -6.62 -16.39 -5.98
CA GLU A 29 -7.84 -15.67 -6.38
C GLU A 29 -8.20 -15.89 -7.85
N GLU A 30 -7.23 -16.18 -8.71
CA GLU A 30 -7.45 -16.59 -10.10
C GLU A 30 -8.08 -17.98 -10.23
N VAL A 31 -8.03 -18.82 -9.18
CA VAL A 31 -8.59 -20.18 -9.22
C VAL A 31 -10.12 -20.14 -9.34
N PRO A 32 -10.71 -20.84 -10.34
CA PRO A 32 -12.16 -20.91 -10.47
C PRO A 32 -12.85 -21.44 -9.21
N GLY A 33 -13.83 -20.67 -8.73
CA GLY A 33 -14.58 -21.01 -7.52
C GLY A 33 -14.05 -20.36 -6.25
N VAL A 34 -12.90 -19.69 -6.30
CA VAL A 34 -12.45 -18.79 -5.23
C VAL A 34 -13.22 -17.47 -5.30
N LEU A 35 -13.57 -16.96 -4.13
CA LEU A 35 -14.21 -15.66 -3.96
C LEU A 35 -13.20 -14.59 -3.54
N GLU A 36 -12.34 -14.92 -2.57
CA GLU A 36 -11.40 -13.99 -1.92
C GLU A 36 -10.33 -14.80 -1.17
N GLY A 37 -9.09 -14.32 -1.16
CA GLY A 37 -8.02 -14.77 -0.28
C GLY A 37 -7.66 -13.69 0.75
N SER A 38 -8.16 -13.78 1.98
CA SER A 38 -7.85 -12.80 3.02
C SER A 38 -6.48 -13.12 3.65
N LEU A 39 -5.55 -12.15 3.68
CA LEU A 39 -4.25 -12.30 4.35
C LEU A 39 -4.36 -12.02 5.85
N GLN A 40 -3.76 -12.88 6.67
CA GLN A 40 -3.66 -12.74 8.12
C GLN A 40 -2.19 -12.73 8.54
N GLY A 41 -1.80 -11.76 9.38
CA GLY A 41 -0.41 -11.55 9.81
C GLY A 41 0.46 -10.78 8.82
N ALA A 42 -0.08 -10.37 7.67
CA ALA A 42 0.57 -9.43 6.75
C ALA A 42 0.24 -7.99 7.16
N ARG A 43 1.26 -7.15 7.31
CA ARG A 43 1.06 -5.72 7.58
C ARG A 43 1.03 -4.95 6.27
N ASP A 44 0.24 -3.89 6.22
CA ASP A 44 0.24 -2.98 5.06
C ASP A 44 1.46 -2.08 5.08
N ASP A 45 2.01 -1.82 3.90
CA ASP A 45 3.06 -0.82 3.72
C ASP A 45 2.54 0.57 4.14
N LEU A 46 3.39 1.32 4.84
CA LEU A 46 3.13 2.66 5.32
C LEU A 46 4.38 3.52 5.10
N VAL A 47 4.20 4.73 4.58
CA VAL A 47 5.26 5.74 4.61
C VAL A 47 5.01 6.66 5.79
N GLU A 48 5.95 6.68 6.73
CA GLU A 48 5.91 7.51 7.93
C GLU A 48 6.71 8.80 7.68
N VAL A 49 6.09 9.94 8.02
CA VAL A 49 6.70 11.27 7.95
C VAL A 49 6.94 11.76 9.37
N VAL A 50 8.17 11.60 9.86
CA VAL A 50 8.56 11.99 11.22
C VAL A 50 9.04 13.43 11.22
N ILE A 51 8.18 14.34 11.70
CA ILE A 51 8.46 15.79 11.71
C ILE A 51 9.46 16.13 12.82
N ASP A 52 10.49 16.89 12.48
CA ASP A 52 11.43 17.49 13.43
C ASP A 52 10.89 18.88 13.86
N PRO A 53 10.43 19.06 15.11
CA PRO A 53 9.83 20.30 15.56
C PRO A 53 10.82 21.48 15.57
N VAL A 54 12.12 21.21 15.75
CA VAL A 54 13.15 22.25 15.75
C VAL A 54 13.32 22.78 14.34
N LYS A 55 13.45 21.89 13.34
CA LYS A 55 13.52 22.30 11.93
C LYS A 55 12.26 23.02 11.50
N LEU A 56 11.09 22.47 11.81
CA LEU A 56 9.81 23.08 11.46
C LEU A 56 9.71 24.53 11.97
N SER A 57 10.08 24.77 13.23
CA SER A 57 10.10 26.11 13.82
C SER A 57 11.12 27.05 13.16
N SER A 58 12.27 26.54 12.70
CA SER A 58 13.30 27.32 12.01
C SER A 58 12.84 27.84 10.63
N TYR A 59 11.93 27.10 9.98
CA TYR A 59 11.26 27.54 8.75
C TYR A 59 10.04 28.44 9.01
N GLY A 60 9.70 28.71 10.28
CA GLY A 60 8.52 29.50 10.66
C GLY A 60 7.20 28.79 10.36
N LEU A 61 7.21 27.46 10.21
CA LEU A 61 6.04 26.66 9.87
C LEU A 61 5.34 26.13 11.13
N GLN A 62 4.02 26.04 11.04
CA GLN A 62 3.19 25.38 12.05
C GLN A 62 2.71 24.01 11.54
N LEU A 63 2.40 23.10 12.47
CA LEU A 63 2.00 21.72 12.15
C LEU A 63 0.70 21.66 11.33
N ASP A 64 -0.24 22.57 11.58
CA ASP A 64 -1.48 22.71 10.83
C ASP A 64 -1.25 23.06 9.36
N GLN A 65 -0.28 23.94 9.07
CA GLN A 65 0.13 24.29 7.72
C GLN A 65 0.74 23.08 6.99
N VAL A 66 1.52 22.26 7.70
CA VAL A 66 2.06 21.02 7.16
C VAL A 66 0.95 20.05 6.77
N MET A 67 -0.02 19.83 7.66
CA MET A 67 -1.14 18.92 7.38
C MET A 67 -1.96 19.39 6.19
N GLN A 68 -2.21 20.69 6.08
CA GLN A 68 -2.91 21.27 4.92
C GLN A 68 -2.10 21.13 3.62
N GLY A 69 -0.79 21.41 3.66
CA GLY A 69 0.09 21.30 2.50
C GLY A 69 0.21 19.88 1.99
N VAL A 70 0.36 18.89 2.88
CA VAL A 70 0.39 17.48 2.51
C VAL A 70 -0.96 17.03 1.92
N GLY A 71 -2.07 17.42 2.55
CA GLY A 71 -3.41 17.11 2.03
C GLY A 71 -3.69 17.69 0.64
N ALA A 72 -3.25 18.93 0.39
CA ALA A 72 -3.41 19.58 -0.91
C ALA A 72 -2.53 18.95 -1.99
N SER A 73 -1.28 18.62 -1.67
CA SER A 73 -0.32 18.05 -2.63
C SER A 73 -0.58 16.58 -2.96
N ASN A 74 -1.29 15.85 -2.09
CA ASN A 74 -1.75 14.48 -2.34
C ASN A 74 -3.12 14.39 -3.05
N SER A 75 -3.66 15.52 -3.55
CA SER A 75 -4.94 15.52 -4.28
C SER A 75 -4.72 15.28 -5.78
N LEU A 76 -5.36 14.25 -6.32
CA LEU A 76 -5.46 14.03 -7.77
C LEU A 76 -6.31 15.15 -8.40
N VAL A 77 -5.67 16.14 -9.02
CA VAL A 77 -6.35 17.17 -9.80
C VAL A 77 -6.53 16.68 -11.23
N ALA A 78 -7.76 16.41 -11.64
CA ALA A 78 -8.08 16.22 -13.05
C ALA A 78 -7.89 17.57 -13.78
N ALA A 79 -6.93 17.66 -14.71
CA ALA A 79 -6.63 18.90 -15.42
C ALA A 79 -7.64 19.23 -16.54
N GLY A 80 -8.74 18.48 -16.62
CA GLY A 80 -9.80 18.67 -17.60
C GLY A 80 -9.53 17.99 -18.94
N ASN A 81 -10.25 18.42 -19.98
CA ASN A 81 -10.08 17.92 -21.34
C ASN A 81 -9.46 19.02 -22.20
N LEU A 82 -8.41 18.70 -22.95
CA LEU A 82 -7.98 19.52 -24.08
C LEU A 82 -8.87 19.17 -25.28
N GLU A 83 -9.56 20.17 -25.82
CA GLU A 83 -10.40 20.02 -27.00
C GLU A 83 -9.61 20.50 -28.22
N GLY A 84 -9.12 19.54 -29.02
CA GLY A 84 -8.46 19.80 -30.30
C GLY A 84 -9.44 19.64 -31.46
N SER A 85 -9.01 20.03 -32.66
CA SER A 85 -9.82 19.90 -33.89
C SER A 85 -10.24 18.47 -34.22
N GLU A 86 -9.56 17.46 -33.67
CA GLU A 86 -9.81 16.03 -33.90
C GLU A 86 -10.43 15.29 -32.69
N GLY A 87 -10.75 15.98 -31.59
CA GLY A 87 -11.44 15.36 -30.45
C GLY A 87 -11.04 15.88 -29.06
N LYS A 88 -11.65 15.28 -28.02
CA LYS A 88 -11.39 15.58 -26.60
C LYS A 88 -10.34 14.63 -26.04
N TYR A 89 -9.23 15.17 -25.56
CA TYR A 89 -8.17 14.45 -24.86
C TYR A 89 -8.24 14.76 -23.37
N ALA A 90 -8.50 13.75 -22.54
CA ALA A 90 -8.44 13.92 -21.09
C ALA A 90 -6.98 14.11 -20.66
N VAL A 91 -6.67 15.28 -20.09
CA VAL A 91 -5.35 15.54 -19.50
C VAL A 91 -5.44 15.27 -18.01
N LYS A 92 -4.62 14.35 -17.54
CA LYS A 92 -4.43 14.08 -16.12
C LYS A 92 -3.08 14.64 -15.71
N VAL A 93 -3.03 15.37 -14.60
CA VAL A 93 -1.74 15.69 -13.96
C VAL A 93 -1.43 14.50 -13.05
N PRO A 94 -0.34 13.75 -13.32
CA PRO A 94 0.06 12.68 -12.41
C PRO A 94 0.52 13.33 -11.10
N SER A 95 -0.24 13.13 -10.03
CA SER A 95 0.27 13.24 -8.66
C SER A 95 -0.02 11.91 -7.99
N LEU A 96 0.74 10.89 -8.39
CA LEU A 96 0.78 9.61 -7.70
C LEU A 96 2.06 9.61 -6.90
N ILE A 97 1.91 9.71 -5.58
CA ILE A 97 2.97 9.41 -4.64
C ILE A 97 3.11 7.89 -4.66
N GLU A 98 4.16 7.37 -5.31
CA GLU A 98 4.40 5.93 -5.41
C GLU A 98 5.56 5.50 -4.52
N THR A 99 6.50 6.41 -4.28
CA THR A 99 7.72 6.15 -3.55
C THR A 99 7.84 7.04 -2.31
N PRO A 100 8.62 6.62 -1.30
CA PRO A 100 9.00 7.49 -0.18
C PRO A 100 9.72 8.77 -0.66
N GLU A 101 10.40 8.72 -1.80
CA GLU A 101 11.08 9.87 -2.38
C GLU A 101 10.08 10.91 -2.93
N ASP A 102 8.95 10.46 -3.47
CA ASP A 102 7.86 11.36 -3.88
C ASP A 102 7.28 12.09 -2.67
N VAL A 103 7.11 11.39 -1.53
CA VAL A 103 6.71 12.02 -0.26
C VAL A 103 7.77 13.02 0.20
N ALA A 104 9.05 12.67 0.09
CA ALA A 104 10.15 13.53 0.53
C ALA A 104 10.24 14.84 -0.27
N ASN A 105 9.94 14.78 -1.58
CA ASN A 105 9.96 15.92 -2.48
C ASN A 105 8.65 16.71 -2.51
N LEU A 106 7.63 16.28 -1.75
CA LEU A 106 6.33 16.91 -1.69
C LEU A 106 6.47 18.38 -1.24
N PRO A 107 6.01 19.36 -2.03
CA PRO A 107 6.03 20.75 -1.63
C PRO A 107 4.95 20.97 -0.57
N VAL A 108 5.37 21.42 0.61
CA VAL A 108 4.46 21.68 1.73
C VAL A 108 4.11 23.17 1.81
N VAL A 109 5.10 24.02 1.53
CA VAL A 109 4.89 25.47 1.38
C VAL A 109 5.62 25.96 0.16
N ALA A 110 4.92 26.67 -0.72
CA ALA A 110 5.49 27.34 -1.88
C ALA A 110 5.26 28.85 -1.76
N THR A 111 6.35 29.60 -1.66
CA THR A 111 6.35 31.06 -1.78
C THR A 111 7.03 31.45 -3.09
N PRO A 112 6.84 32.70 -3.61
CA PRO A 112 7.49 33.14 -4.84
C PRO A 112 9.02 33.03 -4.83
N ASN A 113 9.63 32.99 -3.64
CA ASN A 113 11.09 33.01 -3.46
C ASN A 113 11.67 31.67 -2.97
N ALA A 114 10.85 30.77 -2.44
CA ALA A 114 11.31 29.51 -1.85
C ALA A 114 10.20 28.46 -1.80
N VAL A 115 10.58 27.22 -2.05
CA VAL A 115 9.74 26.03 -1.86
C VAL A 115 10.33 25.22 -0.73
N VAL A 116 9.52 24.92 0.28
CA VAL A 116 9.90 24.04 1.40
C VAL A 116 9.27 22.67 1.14
N GLN A 117 10.11 21.64 1.09
CA GLN A 117 9.73 20.26 0.85
C GLN A 117 9.64 19.48 2.16
N ALA A 118 8.89 18.37 2.16
CA ALA A 118 8.74 17.54 3.36
C ALA A 118 10.10 17.07 3.93
N LYS A 119 11.08 16.76 3.08
CA LYS A 119 12.43 16.35 3.51
C LYS A 119 13.22 17.42 4.28
N ASP A 120 12.85 18.69 4.15
CA ASP A 120 13.58 19.80 4.78
C ASP A 120 13.35 19.84 6.29
N PHE A 121 12.18 19.37 6.74
CA PHE A 121 11.76 19.41 8.14
C PHE A 121 11.26 18.07 8.68
N ALA A 122 11.21 17.01 7.88
CA ALA A 122 10.80 15.69 8.31
C ALA A 122 11.73 14.58 7.79
N THR A 123 11.77 13.47 8.51
CA THR A 123 12.42 12.23 8.06
C THR A 123 11.36 11.30 7.51
N ILE A 124 11.49 10.92 6.24
CA ILE A 124 10.56 10.01 5.56
C ILE A 124 11.11 8.59 5.65
N ARG A 125 10.29 7.64 6.11
CA ARG A 125 10.69 6.24 6.27
C ARG A 125 9.60 5.32 5.74
N SER A 126 10.01 4.31 4.98
CA SER A 126 9.12 3.20 4.60
C SER A 126 9.07 2.18 5.73
N THR A 127 7.88 1.97 6.28
CA THR A 127 7.57 1.09 7.40
C THR A 127 6.29 0.30 7.09
N PHE A 128 5.72 -0.35 8.11
CA PHE A 128 4.44 -1.03 8.04
C PHE A 128 3.48 -0.43 9.07
N LYS A 129 2.17 -0.46 8.79
CA LYS A 129 1.15 -0.16 9.80
C LYS A 129 1.30 -1.07 11.02
N ASP A 130 0.81 -0.67 12.18
CA ASP A 130 0.86 -1.52 13.37
C ASP A 130 0.18 -2.88 13.13
N ALA A 131 0.73 -3.93 13.73
CA ALA A 131 0.23 -5.28 13.54
C ALA A 131 -1.12 -5.45 14.27
N GLU A 132 -2.20 -5.62 13.50
CA GLU A 132 -3.50 -5.98 14.05
C GLU A 132 -3.59 -7.48 14.35
N THR A 133 -2.86 -8.30 13.59
CA THR A 133 -2.82 -9.76 13.73
C THR A 133 -1.39 -10.28 13.70
N VAL A 134 -1.13 -11.37 14.42
CA VAL A 134 0.17 -12.04 14.47
C VAL A 134 -0.02 -13.50 14.12
N THR A 135 0.63 -13.94 13.04
CA THR A 135 0.57 -15.32 12.58
C THR A 135 1.94 -15.96 12.73
N ARG A 136 1.96 -17.19 13.26
CA ARG A 136 3.19 -17.98 13.44
C ARG A 136 2.97 -19.43 13.04
N LEU A 137 3.98 -20.02 12.44
CA LEU A 137 4.06 -21.46 12.19
C LEU A 137 5.30 -21.99 12.91
N ASP A 138 5.12 -22.94 13.84
CA ASP A 138 6.19 -23.52 14.66
C ASP A 138 7.10 -22.48 15.33
N GLY A 139 6.48 -21.38 15.82
CA GLY A 139 7.16 -20.27 16.49
C GLY A 139 7.80 -19.24 15.54
N LYS A 140 7.92 -19.55 14.25
CA LYS A 140 8.48 -18.65 13.23
C LYS A 140 7.40 -17.70 12.66
N PRO A 141 7.77 -16.48 12.23
CA PRO A 141 6.86 -15.60 11.52
C PRO A 141 6.24 -16.30 10.30
N ALA A 142 4.93 -16.14 10.14
CA ALA A 142 4.19 -16.71 9.04
C ALA A 142 3.07 -15.76 8.59
N ILE A 143 2.56 -15.96 7.39
CA ILE A 143 1.38 -15.27 6.86
C ILE A 143 0.39 -16.35 6.45
N ALA A 144 -0.86 -16.22 6.89
CA ALA A 144 -1.92 -17.14 6.51
C ALA A 144 -2.81 -16.50 5.44
N ILE A 145 -3.21 -17.31 4.46
CA ILE A 145 -4.13 -16.96 3.39
C ILE A 145 -5.42 -17.74 3.64
N GLU A 146 -6.46 -17.04 4.05
CA GLU A 146 -7.79 -17.59 4.28
C GLU A 146 -8.59 -17.57 2.99
N VAL A 147 -8.75 -18.75 2.37
CA VAL A 147 -9.43 -18.88 1.08
C VAL A 147 -10.92 -19.04 1.31
N LYS A 148 -11.71 -18.12 0.76
CA LYS A 148 -13.18 -18.19 0.76
C LYS A 148 -13.67 -18.68 -0.58
N LYS A 149 -14.56 -19.67 -0.57
CA LYS A 149 -15.19 -20.21 -1.78
C LYS A 149 -16.41 -19.38 -2.20
N ARG A 150 -16.63 -19.25 -3.50
CA ARG A 150 -17.85 -18.69 -4.07
C ARG A 150 -19.07 -19.58 -3.76
N ILE A 151 -20.22 -18.94 -3.58
CA ILE A 151 -21.50 -19.64 -3.43
C ILE A 151 -21.77 -20.44 -4.72
N GLY A 152 -22.15 -21.71 -4.58
CA GLY A 152 -22.43 -22.60 -5.72
C GLY A 152 -21.22 -23.28 -6.36
N ALA A 153 -19.98 -22.89 -6.05
CA ALA A 153 -18.78 -23.58 -6.57
C ALA A 153 -18.59 -24.97 -5.94
N ASN A 154 -17.98 -25.92 -6.64
CA ASN A 154 -17.64 -27.23 -6.06
C ASN A 154 -16.48 -27.08 -5.06
N LEU A 155 -16.70 -27.50 -3.82
CA LEU A 155 -15.68 -27.41 -2.77
C LEU A 155 -14.45 -28.26 -3.07
N ILE A 156 -14.63 -29.51 -3.50
CA ILE A 156 -13.52 -30.45 -3.69
C ILE A 156 -12.63 -30.00 -4.85
N ASP A 157 -13.24 -29.57 -5.96
CA ASP A 157 -12.50 -29.09 -7.13
C ASP A 157 -11.72 -27.81 -6.79
N THR A 158 -12.34 -26.85 -6.09
CA THR A 158 -11.64 -25.63 -5.64
C THR A 158 -10.48 -25.96 -4.71
N LEU A 159 -10.64 -26.90 -3.76
CA LEU A 159 -9.55 -27.28 -2.87
C LEU A 159 -8.37 -27.92 -3.62
N ASN A 160 -8.64 -28.76 -4.62
CA ASN A 160 -7.58 -29.41 -5.40
C ASN A 160 -6.79 -28.40 -6.23
N HIS A 161 -7.47 -27.49 -6.94
CA HIS A 161 -6.79 -26.46 -7.72
C HIS A 161 -5.99 -25.48 -6.86
N VAL A 162 -6.52 -25.09 -5.69
CA VAL A 162 -5.77 -24.20 -4.78
C VAL A 162 -4.51 -24.89 -4.25
N ARG A 163 -4.56 -26.19 -3.96
CA ARG A 163 -3.36 -26.95 -3.56
C ARG A 163 -2.32 -26.99 -4.69
N GLU A 164 -2.73 -27.25 -5.92
CA GLU A 164 -1.83 -27.27 -7.09
C GLU A 164 -1.13 -25.93 -7.33
N VAL A 165 -1.78 -24.80 -7.01
CA VAL A 165 -1.17 -23.46 -7.09
C VAL A 165 -0.21 -23.18 -5.93
N SER A 166 -0.43 -23.82 -4.78
CA SER A 166 0.29 -23.56 -3.53
C SER A 166 1.50 -24.47 -3.29
N ASP A 167 1.55 -25.63 -3.95
CA ASP A 167 2.70 -26.56 -3.96
C ASP A 167 3.81 -26.09 -4.91
#